data_AF-A0A1L8EE40-F1
#
_entry.id   AF-A0A1L8EE40-F1
#
_cell.length_a   1.000
_cell.length_b   1.000
_cell.length_c   1.000
_cell.angle_alpha   90.00
_cell.angle_beta   90.00
_cell.angle_gamma   90.00
#
_symmetry.space_group_name_H-M   'P 1'
#
loop_
_entity.id
_entity.type
_entity.pdbx_description
1 polymer ?
#
loop_
_entity_poly.entity_id
_entity_poly.type
_entity_poly.pdbx_seq_one_letter_code
_entity_poly.pdbx_strand_id
1 'polypeptide(L)'
;MFRKLAGVPTSTLVLAAVAVQPSSDAKQGKDELTHYKCKPSELPLYAPLHSFNTPKRTPHPPKDSAVRTAIEGGVCAVRTEIQAGYKVLEKQKDAVNEYINTAKAHTQSTIDYLNQPHNLMPRTGAIAIGGLSGFIFAARGGFIKKVLYTTVGAGAVASLCYPRQAEQFAKEALFEARKGYAIAYNFVKGVKPGEEVPVEPISKFPTTLEDVKFMALDLFDEAKEAIFPKKK
;
A
#
# COMPACT_ATOMS: atom_id res chain seq x y z
N MET A 1 19.08 5.83 -34.84
CA MET A 1 19.17 7.07 -35.65
C MET A 1 17.77 7.67 -35.68
N PHE A 2 17.40 8.85 -35.18
CA PHE A 2 18.05 10.01 -34.58
C PHE A 2 17.13 10.55 -33.47
N ARG A 3 17.70 10.92 -32.33
CA ARG A 3 17.03 11.68 -31.25
C ARG A 3 16.98 13.15 -31.65
N LYS A 4 15.83 13.82 -31.51
CA LYS A 4 15.74 15.30 -31.53
C LYS A 4 15.49 15.80 -30.12
N LEU A 5 16.53 16.45 -29.57
CA LEU A 5 16.51 17.32 -28.40
C LEU A 5 15.85 18.64 -28.82
N ALA A 6 14.79 19.06 -28.12
CA ALA A 6 14.25 20.41 -28.23
C ALA A 6 14.64 21.18 -26.97
N GLY A 7 15.36 22.29 -27.20
CA GLY A 7 16.05 23.08 -26.19
C GLY A 7 15.12 23.89 -25.27
N VAL A 8 15.64 24.09 -24.07
CA VAL A 8 15.13 24.95 -23.00
C VAL A 8 15.20 26.42 -23.42
N PRO A 9 14.18 27.27 -23.19
CA PRO A 9 14.30 28.70 -23.39
C PRO A 9 15.01 29.37 -22.21
N THR A 10 16.08 30.09 -22.53
CA THR A 10 16.87 30.96 -21.64
C THR A 10 16.06 32.18 -21.21
N SER A 11 15.89 32.37 -19.90
CA SER A 11 15.24 33.53 -19.29
C SER A 11 16.18 34.75 -19.30
N THR A 12 15.81 35.78 -20.03
CA THR A 12 16.47 37.10 -20.05
C THR A 12 16.11 37.91 -18.79
N LEU A 13 17.14 38.35 -18.07
CA LEU A 13 17.08 39.31 -16.97
C LEU A 13 16.71 40.70 -17.50
N VAL A 14 15.64 41.31 -16.99
CA VAL A 14 15.31 42.73 -17.19
C VAL A 14 15.54 43.47 -15.88
N LEU A 15 16.54 44.35 -15.87
CA LEU A 15 16.80 45.32 -14.81
C LEU A 15 15.75 46.44 -14.87
N ALA A 16 14.96 46.60 -13.80
CA ALA A 16 14.02 47.69 -13.63
C ALA A 16 14.73 48.94 -13.08
N ALA A 17 14.64 50.05 -13.81
CA ALA A 17 15.12 51.37 -13.39
C ALA A 17 14.17 51.99 -12.36
N VAL A 18 14.72 52.45 -11.24
CA VAL A 18 13.99 53.18 -10.18
C VAL A 18 13.89 54.65 -10.57
N ALA A 19 12.66 55.17 -10.71
CA ALA A 19 12.40 56.59 -10.88
C ALA A 19 12.35 57.29 -9.52
N VAL A 20 13.14 58.35 -9.37
CA VAL A 20 13.13 59.28 -8.24
C VAL A 20 11.96 60.26 -8.41
N GLN A 21 11.10 60.41 -7.40
CA GLN A 21 10.10 61.49 -7.33
C GLN A 21 10.56 62.57 -6.36
N PRO A 22 10.29 63.86 -6.65
CA PRO A 22 10.64 64.97 -5.77
C PRO A 22 9.65 65.13 -4.62
N SER A 23 10.19 65.57 -3.49
CA SER A 23 9.50 65.99 -2.28
C SER A 23 8.68 67.27 -2.49
N SER A 24 7.45 67.29 -1.97
CA SER A 24 6.70 68.52 -1.66
C SER A 24 6.09 68.42 -0.27
N ASP A 25 6.49 69.36 0.59
CA ASP A 25 5.92 69.62 1.91
C ASP A 25 4.45 70.11 1.83
N ALA A 26 3.63 69.69 2.80
CA ALA A 26 2.66 70.56 3.48
C ALA A 26 2.03 69.84 4.69
N LYS A 27 2.13 70.48 5.86
CA LYS A 27 1.48 70.09 7.11
C LYS A 27 0.06 70.66 7.21
N GLN A 28 -0.71 70.00 8.08
CA GLN A 28 -1.84 70.46 8.92
C GLN A 28 -3.27 70.46 8.36
N GLY A 29 -4.09 69.59 8.98
CA GLY A 29 -5.11 70.07 9.93
C GLY A 29 -6.56 69.74 9.61
N LYS A 30 -7.17 68.81 10.38
CA LYS A 30 -8.42 69.00 11.15
C LYS A 30 -8.99 67.64 11.61
N ASP A 31 -8.80 67.35 12.90
CA ASP A 31 -9.69 66.49 13.68
C ASP A 31 -10.12 67.31 14.90
N GLU A 32 -11.42 67.55 15.06
CA GLU A 32 -12.10 67.57 16.37
C GLU A 32 -13.60 67.82 16.16
N LEU A 33 -14.43 66.92 16.70
CA LEU A 33 -15.88 67.03 17.01
C LEU A 33 -16.80 65.90 16.51
N THR A 34 -16.31 64.89 15.77
CA THR A 34 -17.13 63.69 15.46
C THR A 34 -17.16 62.64 16.58
N HIS A 35 -16.34 62.80 17.63
CA HIS A 35 -16.26 61.89 18.79
C HIS A 35 -17.45 62.00 19.78
N TYR A 36 -18.26 63.07 19.71
CA TYR A 36 -19.30 63.32 20.73
C TYR A 36 -20.67 62.69 20.43
N LYS A 37 -20.73 61.72 19.53
CA LYS A 37 -21.97 60.97 19.23
C LYS A 37 -21.84 59.51 19.68
N CYS A 38 -21.71 59.29 20.99
CA CYS A 38 -21.75 57.95 21.60
C CYS A 38 -23.19 57.58 21.97
N LYS A 39 -23.56 56.30 21.82
CA LYS A 39 -24.83 55.80 22.37
C LYS A 39 -24.77 55.78 23.89
N PRO A 40 -25.88 55.98 24.63
CA PRO A 40 -25.89 55.90 26.09
C PRO A 40 -25.32 54.59 26.65
N SER A 41 -25.52 53.47 25.93
CA SER A 41 -24.99 52.15 26.28
C SER A 41 -23.49 51.97 26.07
N GLU A 42 -22.83 52.88 25.36
CA GLU A 42 -21.38 52.85 25.08
C GLU A 42 -20.57 53.64 26.11
N LEU A 43 -21.23 54.21 27.14
CA LEU A 43 -20.52 54.85 28.25
C LEU A 43 -19.74 53.79 29.06
N PRO A 44 -18.53 54.14 29.57
CA PRO A 44 -17.73 53.27 30.42
C PRO A 44 -18.45 52.76 31.69
N LEU A 45 -19.57 53.39 32.07
CA LEU A 45 -20.43 52.97 33.18
C LEU A 45 -21.24 51.70 32.90
N TYR A 46 -21.54 51.40 31.63
CA TYR A 46 -22.35 50.24 31.22
C TYR A 46 -21.52 49.05 30.73
N ALA A 47 -20.18 49.20 30.68
CA ALA A 47 -19.28 48.12 30.30
C ALA A 47 -18.97 47.22 31.52
N PRO A 48 -18.97 45.88 31.36
CA PRO A 48 -18.62 44.99 32.47
C PRO A 48 -17.18 45.22 32.95
N LEU A 49 -16.92 45.19 34.26
CA LEU A 49 -15.59 45.43 34.85
C LEU A 49 -14.47 44.55 34.26
N HIS A 50 -14.81 43.38 33.72
CA HIS A 50 -13.86 42.46 33.07
C HIS A 50 -13.51 42.84 31.61
N SER A 51 -14.30 43.69 30.96
CA SER A 51 -14.03 44.17 29.60
C SER A 51 -12.90 45.20 29.51
N PHE A 52 -12.51 45.80 30.63
CA PHE A 52 -11.40 46.77 30.67
C PHE A 52 -10.02 46.10 30.60
N ASN A 53 -9.94 44.81 30.94
CA ASN A 53 -8.68 44.05 30.97
C ASN A 53 -8.51 43.10 29.78
N THR A 54 -9.47 43.02 28.87
CA THR A 54 -9.28 42.30 27.61
C THR A 54 -8.59 43.24 26.64
N PRO A 55 -7.29 43.07 26.32
CA PRO A 55 -6.68 43.85 25.27
C PRO A 55 -7.45 43.55 23.98
N LYS A 56 -8.16 44.54 23.44
CA LYS A 56 -8.75 44.44 22.11
C LYS A 56 -7.58 44.32 21.16
N ARG A 57 -7.23 43.09 20.76
CA ARG A 57 -6.25 42.82 19.70
C ARG A 57 -6.82 43.42 18.44
N THR A 58 -6.56 44.69 18.20
CA THR A 58 -6.79 45.31 16.91
C THR A 58 -5.77 44.67 15.97
N PRO A 59 -6.22 44.00 14.88
CA PRO A 59 -5.31 43.60 13.82
C PRO A 59 -4.51 44.84 13.44
N HIS A 60 -3.19 44.74 13.53
CA HIS A 60 -2.35 45.84 13.12
C HIS A 60 -2.57 45.93 11.60
N PRO A 61 -2.83 47.13 11.04
CA PRO A 61 -2.93 47.24 9.59
C PRO A 61 -1.64 46.64 9.01
N PRO A 62 -1.74 45.77 7.99
CA PRO A 62 -0.57 45.11 7.45
C PRO A 62 0.43 46.19 7.04
N LYS A 63 1.58 46.22 7.72
CA LYS A 63 2.70 47.05 7.30
C LYS A 63 3.40 46.28 6.19
N ASP A 64 3.20 46.74 4.97
CA ASP A 64 3.87 46.19 3.80
C ASP A 64 5.34 46.60 3.88
N SER A 65 6.19 45.63 4.21
CA SER A 65 7.65 45.79 4.14
C SER A 65 8.18 44.80 3.12
N ALA A 66 9.18 45.23 2.36
CA ALA A 66 9.81 44.39 1.33
C ALA A 66 10.35 43.06 1.90
N VAL A 67 10.81 43.08 3.14
CA VAL A 67 11.29 41.88 3.85
C VAL A 67 10.14 40.92 4.15
N ARG A 68 8.98 41.44 4.59
CA ARG A 68 7.80 40.62 4.90
C ARG A 68 7.24 39.96 3.65
N THR A 69 7.10 40.69 2.55
CA THR A 69 6.60 40.14 1.28
C THR A 69 7.55 39.09 0.71
N ALA A 70 8.87 39.26 0.86
CA ALA A 70 9.86 38.25 0.46
C ALA A 70 9.73 36.95 1.26
N ILE A 71 9.57 37.04 2.59
CA ILE A 71 9.41 35.85 3.46
C ILE A 71 8.07 35.16 3.22
N GLU A 72 6.97 35.93 3.18
CA GLU A 72 5.63 35.39 2.93
C GLU A 72 5.56 34.75 1.53
N GLY A 73 6.19 35.35 0.52
CA GLY A 73 6.30 34.79 -0.82
C GLY A 73 7.05 33.46 -0.86
N GLY A 74 8.19 33.36 -0.16
CA GLY A 74 8.97 32.11 -0.07
C GLY A 74 8.20 30.98 0.63
N VAL A 75 7.57 31.28 1.77
CA VAL A 75 6.74 30.30 2.51
C VAL A 75 5.50 29.89 1.69
N CYS A 76 4.89 30.84 0.99
CA CYS A 76 3.75 30.57 0.10
C CYS A 76 4.17 29.64 -1.04
N ALA A 77 5.29 29.91 -1.72
CA ALA A 77 5.81 29.07 -2.80
C ALA A 77 6.00 27.61 -2.35
N VAL A 78 6.76 27.41 -1.26
CA VAL A 78 7.02 26.07 -0.71
C VAL A 78 5.72 25.36 -0.33
N ARG A 79 4.79 26.06 0.33
CA ARG A 79 3.50 25.48 0.71
C ARG A 79 2.69 25.04 -0.51
N THR A 80 2.62 25.88 -1.54
CA THR A 80 1.84 25.57 -2.75
C THR A 80 2.44 24.40 -3.52
N GLU A 81 3.77 24.29 -3.60
CA GLU A 81 4.45 23.16 -4.25
C GLU A 81 4.23 21.85 -3.50
N ILE A 82 4.37 21.87 -2.17
CA ILE A 82 4.10 20.70 -1.32
C ILE A 82 2.63 20.29 -1.46
N GLN A 83 1.70 21.23 -1.39
CA GLN A 83 0.27 20.94 -1.53
C GLN A 83 -0.07 20.43 -2.94
N ALA A 84 0.59 20.92 -3.99
CA ALA A 84 0.44 20.40 -5.34
C ALA A 84 0.98 18.97 -5.44
N GLY A 85 2.15 18.69 -4.85
CA GLY A 85 2.72 17.34 -4.77
C GLY A 85 1.80 16.34 -4.07
N TYR A 86 1.26 16.70 -2.90
CA TYR A 86 0.30 15.86 -2.17
C TYR A 86 -0.98 15.59 -2.97
N LYS A 87 -1.53 16.62 -3.63
CA LYS A 87 -2.73 16.45 -4.47
C LYS A 87 -2.51 15.50 -5.65
N VAL A 88 -1.30 15.47 -6.24
CA VAL A 88 -0.98 14.53 -7.32
C VAL A 88 -0.94 13.10 -6.80
N LEU A 89 -0.33 12.88 -5.62
CA LEU A 89 -0.28 11.57 -4.99
C LEU A 89 -1.67 11.04 -4.60
N GLU A 90 -2.52 11.91 -4.06
CA GLU A 90 -3.90 11.56 -3.72
C GLU A 90 -4.68 11.10 -4.97
N LYS A 91 -4.60 11.86 -6.06
CA LYS A 91 -5.22 11.48 -7.34
C LYS A 91 -4.70 10.16 -7.90
N GLN A 92 -3.39 9.90 -7.81
CA GLN A 92 -2.82 8.63 -8.26
C GLN A 92 -3.28 7.46 -7.40
N LYS A 93 -3.35 7.65 -6.09
CA LYS A 93 -3.87 6.66 -5.15
C LYS A 93 -5.32 6.34 -5.45
N ASP A 94 -6.15 7.35 -5.70
CA ASP A 94 -7.57 7.17 -6.01
C ASP A 94 -7.75 6.40 -7.32
N ALA A 95 -7.00 6.72 -8.37
CA ALA A 95 -7.03 5.99 -9.64
C ALA A 95 -6.61 4.51 -9.48
N VAL A 96 -5.57 4.23 -8.67
CA VAL A 96 -5.14 2.85 -8.37
C VAL A 96 -6.22 2.13 -7.57
N ASN A 97 -6.80 2.77 -6.57
CA ASN A 97 -7.87 2.19 -5.76
C ASN A 97 -9.10 1.88 -6.63
N GLU A 98 -9.50 2.80 -7.51
CA GLU A 98 -10.60 2.59 -8.44
C GLU A 98 -10.32 1.41 -9.38
N TYR A 99 -9.11 1.31 -9.92
CA TYR A 99 -8.70 0.18 -10.76
C TYR A 99 -8.75 -1.14 -9.99
N ILE A 100 -8.23 -1.19 -8.77
CA ILE A 100 -8.26 -2.38 -7.92
C ILE A 100 -9.70 -2.78 -7.58
N ASN A 101 -10.54 -1.82 -7.20
CA ASN A 101 -11.94 -2.07 -6.87
C ASN A 101 -12.74 -2.56 -8.08
N THR A 102 -12.50 -1.97 -9.26
CA THR A 102 -13.13 -2.36 -10.52
C THR A 102 -12.69 -3.76 -10.96
N ALA A 103 -11.39 -4.05 -10.90
CA ALA A 103 -10.85 -5.38 -11.19
C ALA A 103 -11.41 -6.43 -10.23
N LYS A 104 -11.50 -6.10 -8.93
CA LYS A 104 -12.09 -6.97 -7.91
C LYS A 104 -13.57 -7.23 -8.19
N ALA A 105 -14.35 -6.20 -8.51
CA ALA A 105 -15.78 -6.33 -8.82
C ALA A 105 -16.01 -7.19 -10.07
N HIS A 106 -15.24 -6.98 -11.15
CA HIS A 106 -15.33 -7.81 -12.34
C HIS A 106 -14.91 -9.26 -12.09
N THR A 107 -13.87 -9.48 -11.29
CA THR A 107 -13.40 -10.82 -10.93
C THR A 107 -14.44 -11.54 -10.07
N GLN A 108 -15.02 -10.86 -9.08
CA GLN A 108 -16.08 -11.42 -8.24
C GLN A 108 -17.31 -11.80 -9.07
N SER A 109 -17.78 -10.91 -9.95
CA SER A 109 -18.89 -11.19 -10.86
C SER A 109 -18.63 -12.41 -11.76
N THR A 110 -17.40 -12.56 -12.26
CA THR A 110 -16.99 -13.73 -13.06
C THR A 110 -17.00 -15.01 -12.23
N ILE A 111 -16.47 -14.96 -11.00
CA ILE A 111 -16.47 -16.11 -10.08
C ILE A 111 -17.91 -16.52 -9.74
N ASP A 112 -18.78 -15.56 -9.44
CA ASP A 112 -20.19 -15.81 -9.13
C ASP A 112 -20.91 -16.46 -10.31
N TYR A 113 -20.65 -16.01 -11.55
CA TYR A 113 -21.17 -16.62 -12.77
C TYR A 113 -20.70 -18.08 -12.94
N LEU A 114 -19.42 -18.35 -12.73
CA LEU A 114 -18.86 -19.71 -12.84
C LEU A 114 -19.38 -20.63 -11.72
N ASN A 115 -19.70 -20.09 -10.55
CA ASN A 115 -20.20 -20.85 -9.40
C ASN A 115 -21.68 -21.23 -9.52
N GLN A 116 -22.43 -20.65 -10.46
CA GLN A 116 -23.81 -21.05 -10.72
C GLN A 116 -23.89 -22.51 -11.20
N PRO A 117 -24.86 -23.30 -10.71
CA PRO A 117 -24.92 -24.75 -10.94
C PRO A 117 -25.17 -25.13 -12.41
N HIS A 118 -25.74 -24.23 -13.21
CA HIS A 118 -26.10 -24.50 -14.60
C HIS A 118 -24.95 -24.25 -15.60
N ASN A 119 -23.86 -23.60 -15.17
CA ASN A 119 -22.77 -23.16 -16.05
C ASN A 119 -21.61 -24.16 -16.06
N LEU A 120 -21.89 -25.43 -16.42
CA LEU A 120 -20.87 -26.49 -16.43
C LEU A 120 -19.80 -26.27 -17.53
N MET A 121 -20.21 -25.84 -18.73
CA MET A 121 -19.29 -25.62 -19.85
C MET A 121 -18.28 -24.49 -19.60
N PRO A 122 -18.69 -23.29 -19.13
CA PRO A 122 -17.73 -22.24 -18.75
C PRO A 122 -16.79 -22.67 -17.62
N ARG A 123 -17.28 -23.48 -16.67
CA ARG A 123 -16.49 -23.94 -15.51
C ARG A 123 -15.33 -24.85 -15.92
N THR A 124 -15.60 -25.85 -16.76
CA THR A 124 -14.55 -26.75 -17.26
C THR A 124 -13.58 -26.03 -18.19
N GLY A 125 -14.09 -25.11 -19.02
CA GLY A 125 -13.27 -24.25 -19.86
C GLY A 125 -12.30 -23.38 -19.05
N ALA A 126 -12.77 -22.75 -17.98
CA ALA A 126 -11.94 -21.95 -17.08
C ALA A 126 -10.82 -22.79 -16.45
N ILE A 127 -11.12 -24.00 -15.97
CA ILE A 127 -10.14 -24.92 -15.39
C ILE A 127 -9.08 -25.33 -16.43
N ALA A 128 -9.52 -25.64 -17.66
CA ALA A 128 -8.61 -25.99 -18.75
C ALA A 128 -7.65 -24.84 -19.09
N ILE A 129 -8.16 -23.60 -19.14
CA ILE A 129 -7.33 -22.39 -19.33
C ILE A 129 -6.37 -22.19 -18.15
N GLY A 130 -6.82 -22.44 -16.92
CA GLY A 130 -5.96 -22.44 -15.73
C GLY A 130 -4.80 -23.43 -15.85
N GLY A 131 -5.08 -24.67 -16.25
CA GLY A 131 -4.07 -25.69 -16.51
C GLY A 131 -3.12 -25.32 -17.64
N LEU A 132 -3.65 -24.81 -18.75
CA LEU A 132 -2.85 -24.35 -19.89
C LEU A 132 -1.92 -23.20 -19.49
N SER A 133 -2.41 -22.25 -18.69
CA SER A 133 -1.60 -21.14 -18.19
C SER A 133 -0.42 -21.65 -17.35
N GLY A 134 -0.67 -22.60 -16.44
CA GLY A 134 0.36 -23.30 -15.68
C GLY A 134 1.37 -24.02 -16.57
N PHE A 135 0.89 -24.71 -17.60
CA PHE A 135 1.74 -25.38 -18.57
C PHE A 135 2.67 -24.40 -19.32
N ILE A 136 2.13 -23.25 -19.75
CA ILE A 136 2.89 -22.20 -20.44
C ILE A 136 3.97 -21.63 -19.50
N PHE A 137 3.65 -21.38 -18.22
CA PHE A 137 4.65 -20.93 -17.24
C PHE A 137 5.78 -21.97 -17.03
N ALA A 138 5.48 -23.25 -17.18
CA ALA A 138 6.47 -24.33 -17.13
C ALA A 138 7.05 -24.74 -18.50
N ALA A 139 6.79 -24.00 -19.58
CA ALA A 139 7.19 -24.37 -20.94
C ALA A 139 8.71 -24.64 -21.06
N ARG A 140 9.53 -23.86 -20.35
CA ARG A 140 11.00 -24.00 -20.33
C ARG A 140 11.51 -25.03 -19.31
N GLY A 141 10.63 -25.66 -18.53
CA GLY A 141 10.97 -26.68 -17.55
C GLY A 141 11.00 -28.11 -18.12
N GLY A 142 11.55 -29.04 -17.34
CA GLY A 142 11.43 -30.48 -17.60
C GLY A 142 10.01 -31.01 -17.38
N PHE A 143 9.78 -32.30 -17.67
CA PHE A 143 8.46 -32.94 -17.58
C PHE A 143 7.79 -32.78 -16.21
N ILE A 144 8.54 -32.98 -15.11
CA ILE A 144 8.01 -32.84 -13.75
C ILE A 144 7.51 -31.43 -13.48
N LYS A 145 8.25 -30.39 -13.91
CA LYS A 145 7.83 -29.00 -13.75
C LYS A 145 6.56 -28.72 -14.54
N LYS A 146 6.45 -29.25 -15.75
CA LYS A 146 5.24 -29.10 -16.57
C LYS A 146 4.02 -29.69 -15.87
N VAL A 147 4.10 -30.94 -15.40
CA VAL A 147 2.99 -31.58 -14.68
C VAL A 147 2.63 -30.82 -13.40
N LEU A 148 3.63 -30.41 -12.60
CA LEU A 148 3.39 -29.70 -11.36
C LEU A 148 2.72 -28.33 -11.59
N TYR A 149 3.22 -27.53 -12.53
CA TYR A 149 2.63 -26.21 -12.78
C TYR A 149 1.27 -26.31 -13.46
N THR A 150 1.05 -27.27 -14.36
CA THR A 150 -0.27 -27.52 -14.94
C THR A 150 -1.27 -27.91 -13.87
N THR A 151 -0.91 -28.84 -12.97
CA THR A 151 -1.80 -29.29 -11.89
C THR A 151 -2.08 -28.17 -10.88
N VAL A 152 -1.08 -27.38 -10.51
CA VAL A 152 -1.27 -26.20 -9.64
C VAL A 152 -2.14 -25.14 -10.32
N GLY A 153 -1.92 -24.84 -11.60
CA GLY A 153 -2.71 -23.87 -12.36
C GLY A 153 -4.17 -24.29 -12.52
N ALA A 154 -4.39 -25.55 -12.91
CA ALA A 154 -5.73 -26.12 -13.00
C ALA A 154 -6.40 -26.19 -11.62
N GLY A 155 -5.67 -26.63 -10.58
CA GLY A 155 -6.16 -26.74 -9.21
C GLY A 155 -6.53 -25.39 -8.59
N ALA A 156 -5.74 -24.34 -8.86
CA ALA A 156 -6.04 -22.99 -8.40
C ALA A 156 -7.38 -22.49 -8.98
N VAL A 157 -7.59 -22.63 -10.29
CA VAL A 157 -8.86 -22.23 -10.91
C VAL A 157 -10.01 -23.14 -10.49
N ALA A 158 -9.77 -24.45 -10.35
CA ALA A 158 -10.77 -25.39 -9.84
C ALA A 158 -11.22 -25.05 -8.41
N SER A 159 -10.30 -24.59 -7.54
CA SER A 159 -10.63 -24.16 -6.19
C SER A 159 -11.59 -22.96 -6.14
N LEU A 160 -11.47 -22.04 -7.11
CA LEU A 160 -12.36 -20.88 -7.24
C LEU A 160 -13.74 -21.28 -7.77
N CYS A 161 -13.79 -22.24 -8.69
CA CYS A 161 -15.01 -22.76 -9.32
C CYS A 161 -15.79 -23.76 -8.45
N TYR A 162 -15.13 -24.37 -7.46
CA TYR A 162 -15.69 -25.41 -6.59
C TYR A 162 -15.25 -25.23 -5.12
N PRO A 163 -15.62 -24.11 -4.47
CA PRO A 163 -15.08 -23.76 -3.17
C PRO A 163 -15.42 -24.77 -2.06
N ARG A 164 -16.64 -25.33 -2.08
CA ARG A 164 -17.07 -26.30 -1.06
C ARG A 164 -16.38 -27.65 -1.19
N GLN A 165 -16.21 -28.12 -2.42
CA GLN A 165 -15.44 -29.33 -2.69
C GLN A 165 -13.96 -29.11 -2.36
N ALA A 166 -13.41 -27.94 -2.70
CA ALA A 166 -12.03 -27.60 -2.38
C ALA A 166 -11.76 -27.61 -0.86
N GLU A 167 -12.67 -27.10 -0.04
CA GLU A 167 -12.55 -27.17 1.43
C GLU A 167 -12.55 -28.61 1.96
N GLN A 168 -13.39 -29.48 1.40
CA GLN A 168 -13.46 -30.90 1.79
C GLN A 168 -12.17 -31.63 1.39
N PHE A 169 -11.78 -31.51 0.11
CA PHE A 169 -10.54 -32.11 -0.40
C PHE A 169 -9.30 -31.57 0.31
N ALA A 170 -9.25 -30.29 0.68
CA ALA A 170 -8.12 -29.74 1.42
C ALA A 170 -7.99 -30.39 2.80
N LYS A 171 -9.10 -30.61 3.52
CA LYS A 171 -9.08 -31.26 4.85
C LYS A 171 -8.64 -32.72 4.75
N GLU A 172 -9.21 -33.45 3.78
CA GLU A 172 -8.85 -34.85 3.53
C GLU A 172 -7.40 -34.99 3.10
N ALA A 173 -6.96 -34.18 2.15
CA ALA A 173 -5.57 -34.16 1.68
C ALA A 173 -4.59 -33.81 2.81
N LEU A 174 -4.91 -32.85 3.68
CA LEU A 174 -4.07 -32.52 4.83
C LEU A 174 -3.99 -33.68 5.84
N PHE A 175 -5.09 -34.39 6.06
CA PHE A 175 -5.12 -35.55 6.95
C PHE A 175 -4.30 -36.72 6.41
N GLU A 176 -4.44 -37.03 5.12
CA GLU A 176 -3.65 -38.07 4.45
C GLU A 176 -2.17 -37.69 4.34
N ALA A 177 -1.88 -36.44 3.99
CA ALA A 177 -0.51 -35.92 3.94
C ALA A 177 0.18 -36.03 5.30
N ARG A 178 -0.53 -35.75 6.39
CA ARG A 178 0.01 -35.92 7.75
C ARG A 178 0.36 -37.38 8.04
N LYS A 179 -0.50 -38.33 7.66
CA LYS A 179 -0.21 -39.77 7.83
C LYS A 179 0.98 -40.22 6.99
N GLY A 180 0.99 -39.85 5.71
CA GLY A 180 2.09 -40.16 4.79
C GLY A 180 3.42 -39.57 5.25
N TYR A 181 3.40 -38.34 5.76
CA TYR A 181 4.57 -37.69 6.34
C TYR A 181 5.10 -38.44 7.56
N ALA A 182 4.20 -38.86 8.48
CA ALA A 182 4.58 -39.66 9.64
C ALA A 182 5.33 -40.94 9.25
N ILE A 183 4.76 -41.65 8.28
CA ILE A 183 5.31 -42.90 7.76
C ILE A 183 6.68 -42.64 7.14
N ALA A 184 6.79 -41.63 6.27
CA ALA A 184 8.05 -41.29 5.61
C ALA A 184 9.13 -40.85 6.62
N TYR A 185 8.77 -40.06 7.62
CA TYR A 185 9.68 -39.62 8.68
C TYR A 185 10.20 -40.82 9.49
N ASN A 186 9.32 -41.74 9.87
CA ASN A 186 9.70 -42.97 10.58
C ASN A 186 10.61 -43.88 9.73
N PHE A 187 10.39 -43.92 8.40
CA PHE A 187 11.29 -44.64 7.48
C PHE A 187 12.68 -44.00 7.41
N VAL A 188 12.78 -42.68 7.33
CA VAL A 188 14.08 -41.97 7.32
C VAL A 188 14.83 -42.21 8.64
N LYS A 189 14.12 -42.28 9.77
CA LYS A 189 14.70 -42.62 11.07
C LYS A 189 15.06 -44.10 11.26
N GLY A 190 14.77 -44.97 10.29
CA GLY A 190 15.22 -46.37 10.32
C GLY A 190 14.50 -47.27 11.32
N VAL A 191 13.26 -46.93 11.71
CA VAL A 191 12.44 -47.77 12.60
C VAL A 191 12.05 -49.07 11.86
N LYS A 192 12.27 -50.23 12.49
CA LYS A 192 11.96 -51.54 11.88
C LYS A 192 10.45 -51.81 11.89
N PRO A 193 9.87 -52.40 10.83
CA PRO A 193 8.45 -52.73 10.78
C PRO A 193 8.13 -53.80 11.83
N GLY A 194 7.41 -53.44 12.90
CA GLY A 194 6.99 -54.35 13.97
C GLY A 194 7.24 -53.86 15.40
N GLU A 195 7.94 -52.74 15.59
CA GLU A 195 8.05 -52.08 16.90
C GLU A 195 6.90 -51.06 17.01
N GLU A 196 5.99 -51.27 17.97
CA GLU A 196 4.92 -50.31 18.29
C GLU A 196 5.56 -49.06 18.89
N VAL A 197 6.07 -48.19 18.03
CA VAL A 197 6.39 -46.82 18.41
C VAL A 197 5.04 -46.23 18.85
N PRO A 198 4.90 -45.76 20.11
CA PRO A 198 3.73 -45.03 20.51
C PRO A 198 3.50 -43.98 19.45
N VAL A 199 2.27 -43.87 18.94
CA VAL A 199 1.90 -42.78 18.05
C VAL A 199 1.97 -41.51 18.91
N GLU A 200 3.19 -41.03 19.17
CA GLU A 200 3.40 -39.70 19.66
C GLU A 200 2.77 -38.83 18.57
N PRO A 201 1.72 -38.07 18.91
CA PRO A 201 1.02 -37.27 17.93
C PRO A 201 2.09 -36.40 17.29
N ILE A 202 2.33 -36.60 16.00
CA ILE A 202 3.31 -35.85 15.19
C ILE A 202 3.18 -34.39 15.61
N SER A 203 4.13 -33.93 16.42
CA SER A 203 3.81 -32.86 17.37
C SER A 203 3.71 -31.51 16.70
N LYS A 204 3.95 -31.40 15.38
CA LYS A 204 3.29 -30.48 14.44
C LYS A 204 3.58 -30.94 13.00
N PHE A 205 2.56 -31.19 12.19
CA PHE A 205 2.71 -31.01 10.73
C PHE A 205 3.12 -29.55 10.52
N PRO A 206 4.14 -29.22 9.71
CA PRO A 206 4.61 -27.86 9.57
C PRO A 206 3.51 -27.02 8.93
N THR A 207 2.76 -26.31 9.75
CA THR A 207 1.74 -25.38 9.29
C THR A 207 2.36 -24.06 8.86
N THR A 208 3.62 -23.82 9.26
CA THR A 208 4.37 -22.62 8.92
C THR A 208 5.56 -22.93 8.01
N LEU A 209 5.95 -21.96 7.19
CA LEU A 209 7.11 -22.08 6.30
C LEU A 209 8.43 -22.17 7.08
N GLU A 210 8.48 -21.61 8.28
CA GLU A 210 9.64 -21.68 9.17
C GLU A 210 9.87 -23.11 9.63
N ASP A 211 8.82 -23.81 10.06
CA ASP A 211 8.90 -25.22 10.47
C ASP A 211 9.40 -26.12 9.31
N VAL A 212 8.95 -25.85 8.08
CA VAL A 212 9.44 -26.58 6.89
C VAL A 212 10.94 -26.33 6.69
N LYS A 213 11.39 -25.09 6.83
CA LYS A 213 12.79 -24.72 6.68
C LYS A 213 13.66 -25.39 7.74
N PHE A 214 13.25 -25.35 9.01
CA PHE A 214 14.00 -25.98 10.10
C PHE A 214 14.11 -27.49 9.90
N MET A 215 13.02 -28.18 9.56
CA MET A 215 13.09 -29.61 9.29
C MET A 215 13.94 -29.95 8.07
N ALA A 216 13.91 -29.14 7.01
CA ALA A 216 14.77 -29.36 5.85
C ALA A 216 16.26 -29.17 6.18
N LEU A 217 16.59 -28.21 7.05
CA LEU A 217 17.95 -28.01 7.54
C LEU A 217 18.40 -29.16 8.44
N ASP A 218 17.57 -29.58 9.40
CA ASP A 218 17.87 -30.71 10.29
C ASP A 218 18.13 -31.99 9.48
N LEU A 219 17.28 -32.29 8.48
CA LEU A 219 17.44 -33.47 7.62
C LEU A 219 18.71 -33.39 6.77
N PHE A 220 19.09 -32.18 6.32
CA PHE A 220 20.31 -31.96 5.55
C PHE A 220 21.56 -32.14 6.42
N ASP A 221 21.56 -31.58 7.62
CA ASP A 221 22.68 -31.71 8.56
C ASP A 221 22.87 -33.16 9.01
N GLU A 222 21.78 -33.88 9.29
CA GLU A 222 21.81 -35.30 9.66
C GLU A 222 22.33 -36.18 8.50
N ALA A 223 21.85 -35.96 7.28
CA ALA A 223 22.36 -36.65 6.09
C ALA A 223 23.85 -36.35 5.84
N LYS A 224 24.28 -35.10 6.09
CA LYS A 224 25.69 -34.69 5.97
C LYS A 224 26.56 -35.38 7.01
N GLU A 225 26.11 -35.50 8.26
CA GLU A 225 26.87 -36.20 9.31
C GLU A 225 26.94 -37.71 9.06
N ALA A 226 25.88 -38.32 8.49
CA ALA A 226 25.90 -39.73 8.11
C ALA A 226 26.87 -40.03 6.95
N ILE A 227 27.00 -39.13 5.98
CA ILE A 227 27.90 -39.31 4.81
C ILE A 227 29.34 -38.90 5.14
N PHE A 228 29.52 -37.85 5.94
CA PHE A 228 30.82 -37.33 6.36
C PHE A 228 30.96 -37.43 7.88
N PRO A 229 31.27 -38.62 8.42
CA PRO A 229 31.54 -38.74 9.84
C PRO A 229 32.73 -37.84 10.18
N LYS A 230 32.54 -36.90 11.12
CA LYS A 230 33.63 -36.08 11.65
C LYS A 230 34.71 -37.04 12.17
N LYS A 231 35.91 -37.02 11.57
CA LYS A 231 37.08 -37.69 12.13
C LYS A 231 37.29 -37.13 13.53
N LYS A 232 37.18 -38.00 14.54
CA LYS A 232 37.58 -37.71 15.92
C LYS A 232 39.04 -37.29 15.99
#